data_AF-A0A1G7NV07-F1
#
_entry.id   AF-A0A1G7NV07-F1
#
_cell.length_a   1.000
_cell.length_b   1.000
_cell.length_c   1.000
_cell.angle_alpha   90.00
_cell.angle_beta   90.00
_cell.angle_gamma   90.00
#
_symmetry.space_group_name_H-M   'P 1'
#
loop_
_entity.id
_entity.type
_entity.pdbx_description
1 polymer ?
#
loop_
_entity_poly.entity_id
_entity_poly.type
_entity_poly.pdbx_seq_one_letter_code
_entity_poly.pdbx_strand_id
1 'polypeptide(L)'
;MRFLGLVLFASLSSISLHAQAHKPAARGPEPTGPTAVFDTSMGRIACRLYAKQAPKTVQNFTDLAEGKKDWHDHLNLTVIHNTPFYDGTAIAGIPDGIRGGDRYGGGEGDANGSIPEEKIPGVTFDRPGRLAMATHAGEINSSFYVITLHADDEFDKGHRGAIFGQCDDAGVAVAEKISHAMLEVGNRTTKAIAINKLTIVQPGEPMPPVAPEWDPKKVVPQPVPPQPSNIPTPDPTGPTATIDTTAGTLTCKLYKEQAPIAVATFTELAEGKREWTNPTTHVTTKKPYYNGLHINRVIPDFMVQQQDYPNGAEDAGFSYSIETAPNLTFDRPGRLAMANSGPTKNDTSWFITDAPSPNLNDKFTIFGQCDEATVKAVHDIARVPRNAHNRPITPVKVKTVTIQ
;
A
#
# COMPACT_ATOMS: atom_id res chain seq x y z
N MET A 1 -41.86 35.46 -71.22
CA MET A 1 -41.82 35.17 -69.78
C MET A 1 -41.53 33.69 -69.59
N ARG A 2 -40.42 33.36 -68.90
CA ARG A 2 -40.16 32.11 -68.13
C ARG A 2 -40.07 30.79 -68.94
N PHE A 3 -39.22 29.81 -68.68
CA PHE A 3 -38.27 29.45 -67.62
C PHE A 3 -37.24 28.51 -68.30
N LEU A 4 -35.92 28.71 -68.13
CA LEU A 4 -34.90 27.72 -68.49
C LEU A 4 -34.27 27.22 -67.18
N GLY A 5 -34.50 25.95 -66.86
CA GLY A 5 -34.03 25.31 -65.63
C GLY A 5 -32.54 24.97 -65.70
N LEU A 6 -31.80 25.39 -64.67
CA LEU A 6 -30.39 25.10 -64.46
C LEU A 6 -30.26 23.71 -63.83
N VAL A 7 -29.66 22.76 -64.54
CA VAL A 7 -29.32 21.42 -64.02
C VAL A 7 -27.93 21.50 -63.38
N LEU A 8 -27.87 21.30 -62.06
CA LEU A 8 -26.63 21.23 -61.30
C LEU A 8 -26.07 19.79 -61.38
N PHE A 9 -24.87 19.61 -61.93
CA PHE A 9 -24.11 18.36 -61.87
C PHE A 9 -23.44 18.24 -60.49
N ALA A 10 -23.83 17.26 -59.69
CA ALA A 10 -23.11 16.87 -58.47
C ALA A 10 -22.14 15.72 -58.78
N SER A 11 -20.84 15.95 -58.62
CA SER A 11 -19.79 14.94 -58.74
C SER A 11 -19.82 13.99 -57.53
N LEU A 12 -20.21 12.75 -57.75
CA LEU A 12 -20.06 11.67 -56.75
C LEU A 12 -18.61 11.16 -56.79
N SER A 13 -17.78 11.65 -55.86
CA SER A 13 -16.50 11.01 -55.53
C SER A 13 -16.79 9.80 -54.63
N SER A 14 -16.71 8.61 -55.19
CA SER A 14 -16.79 7.34 -54.47
C SER A 14 -15.57 7.15 -53.57
N ILE A 15 -15.73 7.41 -52.27
CA ILE A 15 -14.77 7.04 -51.23
C ILE A 15 -14.92 5.53 -51.00
N SER A 16 -14.00 4.75 -51.57
CA SER A 16 -13.85 3.33 -51.23
C SER A 16 -13.37 3.22 -49.79
N LEU A 17 -14.29 2.95 -48.87
CA LEU A 17 -14.01 2.63 -47.48
C LEU A 17 -13.29 1.27 -47.44
N HIS A 18 -11.96 1.29 -47.51
CA HIS A 18 -11.16 0.12 -47.18
C HIS A 18 -11.29 -0.11 -45.67
N ALA A 19 -12.21 -0.99 -45.28
CA ALA A 19 -12.20 -1.60 -43.97
C ALA A 19 -10.87 -2.38 -43.86
N GLN A 20 -9.87 -1.73 -43.28
CA GLN A 20 -8.59 -2.34 -42.98
C GLN A 20 -8.86 -3.32 -41.83
N ALA A 21 -9.11 -4.58 -42.20
CA ALA A 21 -9.25 -5.67 -41.24
C ALA A 21 -8.04 -5.62 -40.30
N HIS A 22 -8.27 -5.24 -39.04
CA HIS A 22 -7.26 -5.36 -38.00
C HIS A 22 -6.86 -6.83 -37.96
N LYS A 23 -5.62 -7.10 -38.37
CA LYS A 23 -4.98 -8.39 -38.18
C LYS A 23 -5.10 -8.69 -36.68
N PRO A 24 -5.76 -9.78 -36.25
CA PRO A 24 -5.84 -10.09 -34.83
C PRO A 24 -4.39 -10.18 -34.32
N ALA A 25 -4.10 -9.43 -33.25
CA ALA A 25 -2.81 -9.51 -32.58
C ALA A 25 -2.50 -10.99 -32.34
N ALA A 26 -1.28 -11.43 -32.64
CA ALA A 26 -0.88 -12.82 -32.46
C ALA A 26 -1.16 -13.22 -31.01
N ARG A 27 -2.10 -14.15 -30.81
CA ARG A 27 -2.49 -14.63 -29.48
C ARG A 27 -1.22 -15.15 -28.80
N GLY A 28 -0.85 -14.55 -27.67
CA GLY A 28 0.30 -14.97 -26.87
C GLY A 28 0.20 -16.43 -26.42
N PRO A 29 1.25 -16.97 -25.80
CA PRO A 29 1.23 -18.33 -25.29
C PRO A 29 0.08 -18.56 -24.30
N GLU A 30 -0.43 -19.78 -24.26
CA GLU A 30 -1.34 -20.25 -23.21
C GLU A 30 -0.52 -20.71 -21.98
N PRO A 31 -1.04 -20.55 -20.74
CA PRO A 31 -0.33 -20.96 -19.54
C PRO A 31 -0.33 -22.48 -19.39
N THR A 32 0.86 -23.07 -19.24
CA THR A 32 1.01 -24.53 -19.12
C THR A 32 1.46 -24.98 -17.73
N GLY A 33 1.73 -24.05 -16.81
CA GLY A 33 2.25 -24.34 -15.47
C GLY A 33 1.19 -24.86 -14.48
N PRO A 34 1.55 -24.87 -13.18
CA PRO A 34 0.64 -25.23 -12.09
C PRO A 34 -0.60 -24.32 -12.07
N THR A 35 -1.64 -24.76 -11.36
CA THR A 35 -2.85 -23.96 -11.13
C THR A 35 -2.86 -23.46 -9.70
N ALA A 36 -2.97 -22.13 -9.52
CA ALA A 36 -3.23 -21.51 -8.24
C ALA A 36 -4.74 -21.55 -7.96
N VAL A 37 -5.14 -22.21 -6.88
CA VAL A 37 -6.53 -22.37 -6.45
C VAL A 37 -6.75 -21.54 -5.20
N PHE A 38 -7.44 -20.42 -5.34
CA PHE A 38 -7.88 -19.55 -4.26
C PHE A 38 -9.25 -20.06 -3.78
N ASP A 39 -9.28 -20.80 -2.68
CA ASP A 39 -10.53 -21.08 -1.99
C ASP A 39 -10.84 -19.88 -1.09
N THR A 40 -11.84 -19.08 -1.47
CA THR A 40 -12.23 -17.86 -0.76
C THR A 40 -13.53 -18.08 0.00
N SER A 41 -13.82 -17.18 0.95
CA SER A 41 -15.12 -17.10 1.62
C SER A 41 -16.34 -16.90 0.67
N MET A 42 -16.10 -16.52 -0.59
CA MET A 42 -17.12 -16.26 -1.61
C MET A 42 -17.15 -17.28 -2.75
N GLY A 43 -16.25 -18.27 -2.73
CA GLY A 43 -16.11 -19.29 -3.76
C GLY A 43 -14.68 -19.51 -4.22
N ARG A 44 -14.51 -20.46 -5.13
CA ARG A 44 -13.21 -20.86 -5.68
C ARG A 44 -12.84 -20.04 -6.91
N ILE A 45 -11.60 -19.58 -6.97
CA ILE A 45 -10.98 -18.99 -8.16
C ILE A 45 -9.78 -19.87 -8.55
N ALA A 46 -9.74 -20.36 -9.79
CA ALA A 46 -8.63 -21.18 -10.27
C ALA A 46 -7.90 -20.46 -11.42
N CYS A 47 -6.58 -20.27 -11.28
CA CYS A 47 -5.77 -19.56 -12.26
C CYS A 47 -4.54 -20.37 -12.66
N ARG A 48 -4.42 -20.69 -13.95
CA ARG A 48 -3.28 -21.44 -14.49
C ARG A 48 -2.11 -20.49 -14.74
N LEU A 49 -0.92 -20.88 -14.26
CA LEU A 49 0.25 -20.02 -14.18
C LEU A 49 1.17 -20.14 -15.41
N TYR A 50 1.79 -19.03 -15.79
CA TYR A 50 2.76 -18.91 -16.87
C TYR A 50 4.18 -19.32 -16.43
N ALA A 51 4.33 -20.49 -15.80
CA ALA A 51 5.58 -20.92 -15.16
C ALA A 51 6.81 -20.95 -16.09
N LYS A 52 6.60 -21.15 -17.41
CA LYS A 52 7.69 -21.14 -18.40
C LYS A 52 8.09 -19.73 -18.83
N GLN A 53 7.13 -18.80 -18.86
CA GLN A 53 7.32 -17.44 -19.41
C GLN A 53 7.64 -16.40 -18.33
N ALA A 54 7.11 -16.57 -17.12
CA ALA A 54 7.38 -15.74 -15.95
C ALA A 54 7.85 -16.60 -14.75
N PRO A 55 8.98 -17.33 -14.88
CA PRO A 55 9.42 -18.30 -13.89
C PRO A 55 9.70 -17.69 -12.52
N LYS A 56 10.29 -16.50 -12.43
CA LYS A 56 10.63 -15.87 -11.13
C LYS A 56 9.38 -15.36 -10.42
N THR A 57 8.46 -14.77 -11.17
CA THR A 57 7.17 -14.28 -10.68
C THR A 57 6.32 -15.42 -10.16
N VAL A 58 6.21 -16.50 -10.96
CA VAL A 58 5.49 -17.71 -10.56
C VAL A 58 6.15 -18.34 -9.34
N GLN A 59 7.47 -18.51 -9.33
CA GLN A 59 8.18 -19.07 -8.18
C GLN A 59 7.96 -18.25 -6.90
N ASN A 60 8.11 -16.93 -6.97
CA ASN A 60 7.88 -16.06 -5.81
C ASN A 60 6.45 -16.22 -5.27
N PHE A 61 5.46 -16.22 -6.16
CA PHE A 61 4.06 -16.41 -5.78
C PHE A 61 3.82 -17.80 -5.16
N THR A 62 4.31 -18.88 -5.77
CA THR A 62 4.12 -20.24 -5.27
C THR A 62 4.86 -20.49 -3.97
N ASP A 63 6.08 -19.95 -3.81
CA ASP A 63 6.86 -20.13 -2.59
C ASP A 63 6.19 -19.41 -1.40
N LEU A 64 5.57 -18.25 -1.63
CA LEU A 64 4.74 -17.59 -0.62
C LEU A 64 3.44 -18.36 -0.33
N ALA A 65 2.79 -18.90 -1.36
CA ALA A 65 1.58 -19.71 -1.21
C ALA A 65 1.81 -21.00 -0.42
N GLU A 66 2.96 -21.63 -0.59
CA GLU A 66 3.31 -22.90 0.05
C GLU A 66 4.09 -22.70 1.36
N GLY A 67 4.39 -21.45 1.73
CA GLY A 67 5.18 -21.12 2.92
C GLY A 67 6.67 -21.48 2.80
N LYS A 68 7.17 -21.73 1.59
CA LYS A 68 8.59 -22.00 1.31
C LYS A 68 9.45 -20.74 1.35
N LYS A 69 8.83 -19.58 1.11
CA LYS A 69 9.47 -18.28 1.25
C LYS A 69 9.06 -17.64 2.56
N ASP A 70 10.08 -17.25 3.32
CA ASP A 70 9.92 -16.42 4.51
C ASP A 70 9.23 -15.11 4.14
N TRP A 71 8.30 -14.67 4.98
CA TRP A 71 7.62 -13.40 4.83
C TRP A 71 7.55 -12.68 6.16
N HIS A 72 7.42 -11.36 6.12
CA HIS A 72 7.43 -10.54 7.32
C HIS A 72 6.01 -10.33 7.83
N ASP A 73 5.75 -10.74 9.08
CA ASP A 73 4.57 -10.27 9.79
C ASP A 73 4.83 -8.84 10.23
N HIS A 74 4.27 -7.85 9.54
CA HIS A 74 4.50 -6.44 9.86
C HIS A 74 3.84 -6.00 11.18
N LEU A 75 2.86 -6.75 11.70
CA LEU A 75 2.23 -6.45 12.99
C LEU A 75 3.02 -7.03 14.16
N ASN A 76 3.47 -8.28 14.05
CA ASN A 76 4.19 -8.97 15.12
C ASN A 76 5.72 -8.95 14.97
N LEU A 77 6.22 -8.51 13.81
CA LEU A 77 7.62 -8.15 13.58
C LEU A 77 8.55 -9.34 13.71
N THR A 78 7.98 -10.46 13.33
CA THR A 78 8.61 -11.76 13.21
C THR A 78 8.71 -12.08 11.73
N VAL A 79 9.88 -12.59 11.33
CA VAL A 79 9.94 -13.34 10.08
C VAL A 79 9.14 -14.61 10.31
N ILE A 80 8.14 -14.81 9.50
CA ILE A 80 7.32 -16.01 9.52
C ILE A 80 7.95 -17.00 8.57
N HIS A 81 8.34 -18.13 9.14
CA HIS A 81 8.95 -19.25 8.44
C HIS A 81 7.91 -20.35 8.20
N ASN A 82 8.06 -21.10 7.11
CA ASN A 82 7.33 -22.35 6.87
C ASN A 82 5.79 -22.21 6.98
N THR A 83 5.25 -21.02 6.71
CA THR A 83 3.82 -20.72 6.85
C THR A 83 3.32 -20.07 5.57
N PRO A 84 2.21 -20.54 4.97
CA PRO A 84 1.59 -19.89 3.82
C PRO A 84 1.26 -18.41 4.07
N PHE A 85 1.71 -17.54 3.18
CA PHE A 85 1.46 -16.09 3.29
C PHE A 85 0.00 -15.72 2.97
N TYR A 86 -0.58 -16.31 1.92
CA TYR A 86 -1.87 -15.89 1.38
C TYR A 86 -3.07 -16.39 2.19
N ASP A 87 -2.91 -17.45 2.98
CA ASP A 87 -3.98 -17.99 3.82
C ASP A 87 -4.39 -16.95 4.87
N GLY A 88 -5.68 -16.60 4.86
CA GLY A 88 -6.29 -15.59 5.72
C GLY A 88 -6.20 -14.15 5.19
N THR A 89 -5.49 -13.89 4.10
CA THR A 89 -5.37 -12.53 3.55
C THR A 89 -6.70 -12.04 2.98
N ALA A 90 -6.92 -10.74 3.11
CA ALA A 90 -8.14 -10.11 2.59
C ALA A 90 -8.07 -9.93 1.07
N ILE A 91 -9.24 -9.99 0.44
CA ILE A 91 -9.46 -9.71 -0.98
C ILE A 91 -10.37 -8.48 -1.05
N ALA A 92 -9.92 -7.45 -1.76
CA ALA A 92 -10.69 -6.23 -1.98
C ALA A 92 -11.20 -6.17 -3.42
N GLY A 93 -12.44 -5.71 -3.59
CA GLY A 93 -12.95 -5.29 -4.89
C GLY A 93 -12.28 -3.99 -5.36
N ILE A 94 -12.01 -3.89 -6.65
CA ILE A 94 -11.61 -2.66 -7.34
C ILE A 94 -12.48 -2.50 -8.60
N PRO A 95 -12.61 -1.29 -9.17
CA PRO A 95 -13.49 -1.05 -10.31
C PRO A 95 -13.36 -2.09 -11.44
N ASP A 96 -12.12 -2.50 -11.73
CA ASP A 96 -11.79 -3.33 -12.90
C ASP A 96 -11.42 -4.79 -12.55
N GLY A 97 -11.65 -5.19 -11.29
CA GLY A 97 -11.04 -6.41 -10.77
C GLY A 97 -11.27 -6.71 -9.30
N ILE A 98 -10.43 -7.61 -8.80
CA ILE A 98 -10.17 -7.78 -7.37
C ILE A 98 -8.67 -7.69 -7.13
N ARG A 99 -8.28 -7.26 -5.93
CA ARG A 99 -6.88 -7.23 -5.48
C ARG A 99 -6.74 -7.97 -4.16
N GLY A 100 -5.57 -8.57 -3.94
CA GLY A 100 -5.24 -9.24 -2.69
C GLY A 100 -3.73 -9.23 -2.45
N GLY A 101 -3.28 -10.03 -1.49
CA GLY A 101 -1.87 -10.09 -1.12
C GLY A 101 -1.42 -9.03 -0.12
N ASP A 102 -2.40 -8.38 0.51
CA ASP A 102 -2.23 -7.55 1.70
C ASP A 102 -2.69 -8.31 2.91
N ARG A 103 -1.76 -8.66 3.80
CA ARG A 103 -2.11 -9.46 4.98
C ARG A 103 -2.93 -8.70 6.02
N TYR A 104 -2.84 -7.36 6.05
CA TYR A 104 -3.45 -6.55 7.11
C TYR A 104 -4.49 -5.55 6.62
N GLY A 105 -4.59 -5.33 5.31
CA GLY A 105 -5.60 -4.45 4.72
C GLY A 105 -5.31 -2.98 4.97
N GLY A 106 -4.26 -2.46 4.31
CA GLY A 106 -3.82 -1.07 4.42
C GLY A 106 -2.77 -0.62 3.40
N GLY A 107 -2.29 -1.50 2.52
CA GLY A 107 -1.25 -1.24 1.52
C GLY A 107 0.18 -1.55 1.98
N GLU A 108 0.37 -1.96 3.23
CA GLU A 108 1.69 -2.18 3.86
C GLU A 108 1.91 -3.64 4.31
N GLY A 109 0.93 -4.52 4.15
CA GLY A 109 1.02 -5.92 4.55
C GLY A 109 1.61 -6.85 3.50
N ASP A 110 2.62 -6.42 2.73
CA ASP A 110 3.25 -7.28 1.74
C ASP A 110 4.17 -8.34 2.37
N ALA A 111 4.62 -9.31 1.58
CA ALA A 111 5.54 -10.34 2.07
C ALA A 111 6.99 -9.84 2.26
N ASN A 112 7.25 -8.55 2.05
CA ASN A 112 8.55 -7.89 1.96
C ASN A 112 9.42 -8.35 0.76
N GLY A 113 10.17 -7.39 0.21
CA GLY A 113 11.06 -7.57 -0.94
C GLY A 113 10.43 -7.23 -2.29
N SER A 114 11.29 -7.21 -3.31
CA SER A 114 10.91 -7.00 -4.71
C SER A 114 11.70 -7.95 -5.60
N ILE A 115 11.14 -8.29 -6.75
CA ILE A 115 11.89 -8.99 -7.80
C ILE A 115 11.66 -8.29 -9.15
N PRO A 116 12.59 -8.43 -10.11
CA PRO A 116 12.44 -7.81 -11.43
C PRO A 116 11.17 -8.28 -12.14
N GLU A 117 10.50 -7.35 -12.82
CA GLU A 117 9.33 -7.65 -13.65
C GLU A 117 9.66 -8.61 -14.81
N GLU A 118 8.81 -9.61 -15.02
CA GLU A 118 8.87 -10.51 -16.16
C GLU A 118 7.71 -10.24 -17.12
N LYS A 119 8.02 -9.67 -18.30
CA LYS A 119 7.04 -9.44 -19.36
C LYS A 119 6.92 -10.65 -20.27
N ILE A 120 5.70 -11.07 -20.57
CA ILE A 120 5.42 -12.19 -21.47
C ILE A 120 5.02 -11.64 -22.86
N PRO A 121 5.84 -11.83 -23.91
CA PRO A 121 5.50 -11.34 -25.25
C PRO A 121 4.15 -11.87 -25.75
N GLY A 122 3.29 -10.96 -26.21
CA GLY A 122 1.96 -11.29 -26.76
C GLY A 122 0.89 -11.59 -25.70
N VAL A 123 1.19 -11.46 -24.41
CA VAL A 123 0.22 -11.55 -23.32
C VAL A 123 0.07 -10.17 -22.70
N THR A 124 -1.14 -9.63 -22.78
CA THR A 124 -1.50 -8.29 -22.28
C THR A 124 -2.83 -8.39 -21.53
N PHE A 125 -3.31 -7.29 -20.95
CA PHE A 125 -4.61 -7.22 -20.29
C PHE A 125 -5.77 -7.13 -21.30
N ASP A 126 -5.78 -8.04 -22.28
CA ASP A 126 -6.71 -8.07 -23.42
C ASP A 126 -8.03 -8.80 -23.13
N ARG A 127 -8.19 -9.37 -21.94
CA ARG A 127 -9.34 -10.22 -21.58
C ARG A 127 -9.52 -10.33 -20.05
N PRO A 128 -10.70 -10.76 -19.57
CA PRO A 128 -10.93 -11.09 -18.17
C PRO A 128 -9.99 -12.19 -17.64
N GLY A 129 -9.80 -12.19 -16.32
CA GLY A 129 -9.12 -13.26 -15.60
C GLY A 129 -7.59 -13.21 -15.68
N ARG A 130 -6.98 -12.08 -16.04
CA ARG A 130 -5.53 -11.95 -15.92
C ARG A 130 -5.15 -11.88 -14.45
N LEU A 131 -4.35 -12.84 -13.99
CA LEU A 131 -3.70 -12.79 -12.69
C LEU A 131 -2.33 -12.12 -12.88
N ALA A 132 -2.13 -10.99 -12.19
CA ALA A 132 -0.92 -10.19 -12.29
C ALA A 132 -0.41 -9.74 -10.92
N MET A 133 0.90 -9.65 -10.75
CA MET A 133 1.49 -9.02 -9.55
C MET A 133 1.51 -7.51 -9.76
N ALA A 134 1.22 -6.74 -8.71
CA ALA A 134 1.34 -5.29 -8.75
C ALA A 134 2.80 -4.90 -8.98
N THR A 135 3.04 -3.86 -9.79
CA THR A 135 4.38 -3.38 -10.14
C THR A 135 4.59 -1.93 -9.76
N HIS A 136 5.84 -1.59 -9.41
CA HIS A 136 6.29 -0.20 -9.25
C HIS A 136 7.71 -0.08 -9.82
N ALA A 137 7.95 0.91 -10.68
CA ALA A 137 9.25 1.21 -11.27
C ALA A 137 9.97 0.01 -11.96
N GLY A 138 9.23 -0.93 -12.55
CA GLY A 138 9.78 -2.10 -13.23
C GLY A 138 10.13 -3.28 -12.31
N GLU A 139 9.76 -3.20 -11.03
CA GLU A 139 9.80 -4.30 -10.09
C GLU A 139 8.38 -4.76 -9.74
N ILE A 140 8.20 -6.06 -9.49
CA ILE A 140 6.96 -6.56 -8.90
C ILE A 140 7.05 -6.41 -7.38
N ASN A 141 5.91 -6.08 -6.78
CA ASN A 141 5.72 -6.25 -5.35
C ASN A 141 5.77 -7.74 -5.00
N SER A 142 6.33 -8.07 -3.83
CA SER A 142 6.48 -9.44 -3.35
C SER A 142 5.19 -10.25 -3.26
N SER A 143 4.04 -9.65 -2.93
CA SER A 143 2.80 -10.42 -2.69
C SER A 143 1.51 -9.81 -3.24
N PHE A 144 1.47 -8.51 -3.49
CA PHE A 144 0.25 -7.87 -4.00
C PHE A 144 -0.10 -8.37 -5.40
N TYR A 145 -1.33 -8.85 -5.58
CA TYR A 145 -1.83 -9.34 -6.86
C TYR A 145 -3.18 -8.70 -7.23
N VAL A 146 -3.49 -8.76 -8.52
CA VAL A 146 -4.77 -8.37 -9.12
C VAL A 146 -5.30 -9.49 -10.00
N ILE A 147 -6.63 -9.65 -10.02
CA ILE A 147 -7.34 -10.46 -11.01
C ILE A 147 -8.34 -9.56 -11.74
N THR A 148 -8.18 -9.41 -13.06
CA THR A 148 -9.01 -8.51 -13.87
C THR A 148 -10.38 -9.12 -14.21
N LEU A 149 -11.40 -8.27 -14.35
CA LEU A 149 -12.75 -8.68 -14.77
C LEU A 149 -13.04 -8.40 -16.24
N HIS A 150 -12.22 -7.59 -16.89
CA HIS A 150 -12.35 -7.26 -18.30
C HIS A 150 -10.97 -6.95 -18.91
N ALA A 151 -10.97 -6.74 -20.23
CA ALA A 151 -9.83 -6.13 -20.88
C ALA A 151 -9.62 -4.73 -20.29
N ASP A 152 -8.37 -4.39 -20.00
CA ASP A 152 -8.00 -3.13 -19.36
C ASP A 152 -6.64 -2.67 -19.90
N ASP A 153 -6.70 -1.78 -20.89
CA ASP A 153 -5.50 -1.25 -21.51
C ASP A 153 -4.80 -0.19 -20.65
N GLU A 154 -5.40 0.28 -19.55
CA GLU A 154 -4.76 1.20 -18.61
C GLU A 154 -3.70 0.48 -17.77
N PHE A 155 -3.92 -0.79 -17.41
CA PHE A 155 -2.88 -1.61 -16.76
C PHE A 155 -1.65 -1.77 -17.65
N ASP A 156 -1.86 -1.98 -18.96
CA ASP A 156 -0.78 -2.11 -19.94
C ASP A 156 -0.03 -0.77 -20.14
N LYS A 157 -0.76 0.34 -20.32
CA LYS A 157 -0.18 1.68 -20.53
C LYS A 157 0.54 2.22 -19.30
N GLY A 158 0.07 1.87 -18.11
CA GLY A 158 0.63 2.35 -16.84
C GLY A 158 1.76 1.50 -16.27
N HIS A 159 2.10 0.36 -16.90
CA HIS A 159 3.01 -0.66 -16.34
C HIS A 159 2.63 -1.05 -14.90
N ARG A 160 1.34 -1.29 -14.65
CA ARG A 160 0.78 -1.46 -13.31
C ARG A 160 0.61 -2.91 -12.87
N GLY A 161 0.95 -3.89 -13.71
CA GLY A 161 1.07 -5.26 -13.27
C GLY A 161 1.82 -6.19 -14.22
N ALA A 162 2.48 -7.19 -13.64
CA ALA A 162 3.18 -8.25 -14.36
C ALA A 162 2.27 -9.49 -14.45
N ILE A 163 1.76 -9.80 -15.66
CA ILE A 163 0.87 -10.96 -15.87
C ILE A 163 1.66 -12.25 -15.67
N PHE A 164 1.14 -13.13 -14.79
CA PHE A 164 1.75 -14.43 -14.52
C PHE A 164 0.73 -15.58 -14.40
N GLY A 165 -0.56 -15.33 -14.59
CA GLY A 165 -1.56 -16.37 -14.74
C GLY A 165 -2.82 -15.96 -15.50
N GLN A 166 -3.66 -16.95 -15.78
CA GLN A 166 -5.00 -16.79 -16.37
C GLN A 166 -6.01 -17.61 -15.57
N CYS A 167 -7.03 -16.95 -15.04
CA CYS A 167 -8.14 -17.56 -14.35
C CYS A 167 -9.17 -18.13 -15.33
N ASP A 168 -9.83 -19.22 -14.93
CA ASP A 168 -10.93 -19.80 -15.68
C ASP A 168 -12.23 -18.99 -15.52
N ASP A 169 -13.20 -19.24 -16.41
CA ASP A 169 -14.46 -18.48 -16.44
C ASP A 169 -15.24 -18.58 -15.12
N ALA A 170 -15.16 -19.74 -14.44
CA ALA A 170 -15.79 -19.94 -13.14
C ALA A 170 -15.14 -19.06 -12.06
N GLY A 171 -13.82 -18.96 -12.05
CA GLY A 171 -13.07 -18.09 -11.16
C GLY A 171 -13.32 -16.61 -11.44
N VAL A 172 -13.42 -16.22 -12.73
CA VAL A 172 -13.79 -14.85 -13.11
C VAL A 172 -15.19 -14.49 -12.57
N ALA A 173 -16.17 -15.40 -12.67
CA ALA A 173 -17.50 -15.18 -12.13
C ALA A 173 -17.52 -15.04 -10.59
N VAL A 174 -16.59 -15.70 -9.88
CA VAL A 174 -16.41 -15.50 -8.42
C VAL A 174 -15.74 -14.15 -8.13
N ALA A 175 -14.71 -13.78 -8.89
CA ALA A 175 -14.07 -12.47 -8.76
C ALA A 175 -15.07 -11.32 -8.99
N GLU A 176 -16.00 -11.48 -9.94
CA GLU A 176 -17.06 -10.49 -10.21
C GLU A 176 -18.00 -10.33 -9.01
N LYS A 177 -18.42 -11.45 -8.40
CA LYS A 177 -19.23 -11.43 -7.17
C LYS A 177 -18.50 -10.72 -6.03
N ILE A 178 -17.21 -10.98 -5.85
CA ILE A 178 -16.38 -10.34 -4.82
C ILE A 178 -16.30 -8.83 -5.07
N SER A 179 -16.02 -8.41 -6.31
CA SER A 179 -15.92 -7.00 -6.67
C SER A 179 -17.22 -6.24 -6.38
N HIS A 180 -18.36 -6.77 -6.82
CA HIS A 180 -19.67 -6.15 -6.58
C HIS A 180 -20.04 -6.09 -5.10
N ALA A 181 -19.79 -7.14 -4.32
CA ALA A 181 -20.11 -7.19 -2.89
C ALA A 181 -19.44 -6.06 -2.08
N MET A 182 -18.28 -5.56 -2.52
CA MET A 182 -17.56 -4.46 -1.87
C MET A 182 -18.11 -3.06 -2.22
N LEU A 183 -18.78 -2.94 -3.36
CA LEU A 183 -19.25 -1.66 -3.90
C LEU A 183 -20.64 -1.24 -3.38
N GLU A 184 -21.38 -2.14 -2.71
CA GLU A 184 -22.78 -1.91 -2.36
C GLU A 184 -23.02 -0.86 -1.24
N VAL A 185 -22.00 -0.46 -0.46
CA VAL A 185 -22.11 0.71 0.46
C VAL A 185 -20.75 1.40 0.65
N GLY A 186 -20.55 2.59 0.07
CA GLY A 186 -19.42 3.47 0.41
C GLY A 186 -18.02 2.81 0.33
N ASN A 187 -17.87 1.80 -0.53
CA ASN A 187 -16.67 0.97 -0.66
C ASN A 187 -16.28 0.22 0.64
N ARG A 188 -17.26 -0.19 1.45
CA ARG A 188 -17.08 -0.94 2.70
C ARG A 188 -17.89 -2.23 2.68
N THR A 189 -17.21 -3.38 2.72
CA THR A 189 -17.82 -4.63 3.15
C THR A 189 -17.95 -4.70 4.67
N THR A 190 -19.07 -5.21 5.19
CA THR A 190 -19.26 -5.48 6.62
C THR A 190 -18.58 -6.77 7.11
N LYS A 191 -18.08 -7.61 6.19
CA LYS A 191 -17.25 -8.79 6.46
C LYS A 191 -16.04 -8.78 5.52
N ALA A 192 -14.85 -9.03 6.05
CA ALA A 192 -13.66 -9.19 5.21
C ALA A 192 -13.82 -10.44 4.33
N ILE A 193 -13.77 -10.27 3.01
CA ILE A 193 -13.67 -11.40 2.09
C ILE A 193 -12.22 -11.88 2.17
N ALA A 194 -11.99 -13.11 2.61
CA ALA A 194 -10.66 -13.67 2.79
C ALA A 194 -10.40 -14.87 1.88
N ILE A 195 -9.12 -15.12 1.63
CA ILE A 195 -8.63 -16.41 1.13
C ILE A 195 -8.65 -17.38 2.30
N ASN A 196 -9.51 -18.40 2.23
CA ASN A 196 -9.51 -19.46 3.21
C ASN A 196 -8.25 -20.31 3.10
N LYS A 197 -7.87 -20.63 1.86
CA LYS A 197 -6.63 -21.32 1.53
C LYS A 197 -6.21 -21.04 0.08
N LEU A 198 -4.92 -20.84 -0.15
CA LEU A 198 -4.33 -20.85 -1.48
C LEU A 198 -3.56 -22.15 -1.70
N THR A 199 -3.94 -22.93 -2.72
CA THR A 199 -3.27 -24.20 -3.04
C THR A 199 -2.67 -24.16 -4.44
N ILE A 200 -1.43 -24.63 -4.58
CA ILE A 200 -0.78 -24.82 -5.88
C ILE A 200 -0.98 -26.28 -6.31
N VAL A 201 -1.65 -26.49 -7.44
CA VAL A 201 -1.97 -27.82 -7.99
C VAL A 201 -1.11 -28.08 -9.21
N GLN A 202 -0.34 -29.16 -9.22
CA GLN A 202 0.52 -29.47 -10.36
C GLN A 202 -0.31 -29.95 -11.57
N PRO A 203 0.18 -29.77 -12.81
CA PRO A 203 -0.51 -30.26 -13.99
C PRO A 203 -0.84 -31.75 -13.90
N GLY A 204 -2.13 -32.10 -14.00
CA GLY A 204 -2.61 -33.49 -13.96
C GLY A 204 -3.02 -33.98 -12.57
N GLU A 205 -2.77 -33.20 -11.51
CA GLU A 205 -3.28 -33.52 -10.18
C GLU A 205 -4.75 -33.12 -10.03
N PRO A 206 -5.53 -33.86 -9.22
CA PRO A 206 -6.92 -33.50 -8.95
C PRO A 206 -6.99 -32.19 -8.15
N MET A 207 -8.05 -31.41 -8.40
CA MET A 207 -8.33 -30.21 -7.60
C MET A 207 -8.55 -30.57 -6.13
N PRO A 208 -8.06 -29.75 -5.18
CA PRO A 208 -8.25 -30.00 -3.76
C PRO A 208 -9.75 -29.89 -3.38
N PRO A 209 -10.17 -30.52 -2.27
CA PRO A 209 -11.49 -30.26 -1.69
C PRO A 209 -11.62 -28.79 -1.30
N VAL A 210 -12.86 -28.28 -1.20
CA VAL A 210 -13.11 -26.90 -0.77
C VAL A 210 -12.54 -26.69 0.63
N ALA A 211 -11.69 -25.67 0.79
CA ALA A 211 -11.11 -25.35 2.09
C ALA A 211 -12.19 -24.93 3.11
N PRO A 212 -12.06 -25.34 4.39
CA PRO A 212 -12.91 -24.83 5.46
C PRO A 212 -12.71 -23.32 5.63
N GLU A 213 -13.70 -22.63 6.19
CA GLU A 213 -13.60 -21.20 6.49
C GLU A 213 -12.39 -20.93 7.39
N TRP A 214 -11.63 -19.89 7.05
CA TRP A 214 -10.44 -19.53 7.80
C TRP A 214 -10.78 -19.01 9.20
N ASP A 215 -10.12 -19.57 10.22
CA ASP A 215 -10.31 -19.19 11.62
C ASP A 215 -9.08 -18.40 12.11
N PRO A 216 -9.19 -17.07 12.31
CA PRO A 216 -8.09 -16.23 12.78
C PRO A 216 -7.49 -16.70 14.10
N LYS A 217 -8.26 -17.43 14.93
CA LYS A 217 -7.81 -17.90 16.25
C LYS A 217 -6.97 -19.17 16.18
N LYS A 218 -6.93 -19.87 15.04
CA LYS A 218 -6.10 -21.07 14.83
C LYS A 218 -4.71 -20.77 14.32
N VAL A 219 -4.47 -19.56 13.81
CA VAL A 219 -3.12 -19.07 13.55
C VAL A 219 -2.55 -18.70 14.91
N VAL A 220 -1.73 -19.57 15.51
CA VAL A 220 -0.97 -19.22 16.71
C VAL A 220 0.11 -18.24 16.24
N PRO A 221 0.04 -16.93 16.55
CA PRO A 221 1.18 -16.07 16.34
C PRO A 221 2.28 -16.63 17.24
N GLN A 222 3.46 -16.90 16.68
CA GLN A 222 4.60 -17.14 17.56
C GLN A 222 4.75 -15.88 18.44
N PRO A 223 4.86 -16.03 19.77
CA PRO A 223 5.08 -14.88 20.61
C PRO A 223 6.31 -14.15 20.10
N VAL A 224 6.18 -12.84 19.86
CA VAL A 224 7.31 -11.96 19.60
C VAL A 224 8.29 -12.18 20.75
N PRO A 225 9.49 -12.74 20.51
CA PRO A 225 10.47 -12.83 21.58
C PRO A 225 10.73 -11.39 22.03
N PRO A 226 10.62 -11.06 23.33
CA PRO A 226 11.10 -9.77 23.80
C PRO A 226 12.55 -9.65 23.33
N GLN A 227 12.84 -8.64 22.50
CA GLN A 227 14.20 -8.34 22.08
C GLN A 227 15.02 -8.09 23.36
N PRO A 228 16.01 -8.93 23.70
CA PRO A 228 16.78 -8.74 24.90
C PRO A 228 17.84 -7.67 24.63
N SER A 229 17.55 -6.42 24.92
CA SER A 229 18.59 -5.44 25.21
C SER A 229 18.63 -5.23 26.73
N ASN A 230 19.65 -5.79 27.40
CA ASN A 230 19.98 -5.49 28.80
C ASN A 230 20.45 -4.03 29.02
N ILE A 231 20.15 -3.13 28.09
CA ILE A 231 20.42 -1.70 28.17
C ILE A 231 19.05 -1.01 28.22
N PRO A 232 18.75 -0.26 29.30
CA PRO A 232 17.50 0.48 29.42
C PRO A 232 17.29 1.43 28.23
N THR A 233 16.04 1.55 27.78
CA THR A 233 15.66 2.63 26.85
C THR A 233 16.01 3.97 27.49
N PRO A 234 16.68 4.89 26.77
CA PRO A 234 17.00 6.20 27.33
C PRO A 234 15.72 6.98 27.67
N ASP A 235 15.79 7.79 28.71
CA ASP A 235 14.75 8.77 29.03
C ASP A 235 14.91 10.02 28.14
N PRO A 236 13.82 10.66 27.70
CA PRO A 236 13.91 11.88 26.89
C PRO A 236 14.36 13.06 27.78
N THR A 237 15.53 13.63 27.46
CA THR A 237 16.16 14.74 28.20
C THR A 237 15.92 16.13 27.59
N GLY A 238 15.26 16.18 26.43
CA GLY A 238 14.98 17.40 25.67
C GLY A 238 13.74 18.18 26.14
N PRO A 239 13.41 19.26 25.41
CA PRO A 239 12.21 20.05 25.68
C PRO A 239 10.93 19.23 25.42
N THR A 240 9.80 19.76 25.89
CA THR A 240 8.49 19.19 25.64
C THR A 240 7.83 19.90 24.48
N ALA A 241 7.43 19.14 23.45
CA ALA A 241 6.63 19.63 22.35
C ALA A 241 5.13 19.43 22.67
N THR A 242 4.35 20.49 22.49
CA THR A 242 2.88 20.45 22.57
C THR A 242 2.31 20.83 21.21
N ILE A 243 1.65 19.88 20.56
CA ILE A 243 1.03 20.00 19.24
C ILE A 243 -0.48 20.11 19.46
N ASP A 244 -1.02 21.33 19.35
CA ASP A 244 -2.47 21.54 19.42
C ASP A 244 -3.10 21.22 18.07
N THR A 245 -4.09 20.34 18.06
CA THR A 245 -4.81 19.94 16.85
C THR A 245 -6.31 20.20 16.95
N THR A 246 -7.04 20.03 15.85
CA THR A 246 -8.51 20.04 15.87
C THR A 246 -9.11 18.80 16.54
N ALA A 247 -8.32 17.76 16.80
CA ALA A 247 -8.76 16.51 17.43
C ALA A 247 -8.26 16.35 18.88
N GLY A 248 -7.60 17.37 19.44
CA GLY A 248 -7.01 17.35 20.78
C GLY A 248 -5.55 17.75 20.79
N THR A 249 -4.98 17.84 21.98
CA THR A 249 -3.58 18.21 22.18
C THR A 249 -2.71 16.97 22.29
N LEU A 250 -1.56 16.98 21.61
CA LEU A 250 -0.56 15.91 21.64
C LEU A 250 0.73 16.46 22.29
N THR A 251 1.16 15.85 23.38
CA THR A 251 2.30 16.28 24.20
C THR A 251 3.37 15.20 24.23
N CYS A 252 4.58 15.55 23.79
CA CYS A 252 5.70 14.63 23.68
C CYS A 252 7.01 15.24 24.17
N LYS A 253 7.76 14.48 24.98
CA LYS A 253 9.09 14.89 25.44
C LYS A 253 10.16 14.41 24.47
N LEU A 254 11.08 15.29 24.09
CA LEU A 254 11.99 15.06 22.98
C LEU A 254 13.32 14.40 23.41
N TYR A 255 13.85 13.55 22.54
CA TYR A 255 15.12 12.84 22.71
C TYR A 255 16.32 13.66 22.18
N LYS A 256 16.61 14.80 22.82
CA LYS A 256 17.63 15.75 22.35
C LYS A 256 19.03 15.14 22.22
N GLU A 257 19.39 14.19 23.07
CA GLU A 257 20.71 13.54 23.02
C GLU A 257 20.81 12.47 21.93
N GLN A 258 19.72 11.75 21.66
CA GLN A 258 19.69 10.64 20.72
C GLN A 258 19.40 11.09 19.28
N ALA A 259 18.67 12.19 19.12
CA ALA A 259 18.30 12.76 17.82
C ALA A 259 18.47 14.30 17.79
N PRO A 260 19.68 14.83 18.06
CA PRO A 260 19.91 16.26 18.18
C PRO A 260 19.54 17.06 16.93
N ILE A 261 19.79 16.55 15.72
CA ILE A 261 19.50 17.24 14.45
C ILE A 261 17.99 17.26 14.21
N ALA A 262 17.29 16.15 14.43
CA ALA A 262 15.85 16.08 14.29
C ALA A 262 15.13 16.96 15.32
N VAL A 263 15.55 16.94 16.59
CA VAL A 263 14.98 17.79 17.64
C VAL A 263 15.21 19.28 17.34
N ALA A 264 16.42 19.66 16.92
CA ALA A 264 16.71 21.04 16.53
C ALA A 264 15.88 21.47 15.32
N THR A 265 15.84 20.64 14.27
CA THR A 265 15.09 20.94 13.04
C THR A 265 13.59 21.09 13.32
N PHE A 266 13.00 20.16 14.08
CA PHE A 266 11.59 20.23 14.49
C PHE A 266 11.30 21.51 15.27
N THR A 267 12.13 21.82 16.26
CA THR A 267 11.97 23.00 17.14
C THR A 267 12.10 24.30 16.35
N GLU A 268 13.12 24.42 15.50
CA GLU A 268 13.34 25.61 14.68
C GLU A 268 12.21 25.84 13.67
N LEU A 269 11.66 24.77 13.08
CA LEU A 269 10.51 24.84 12.18
C LEU A 269 9.23 25.21 12.94
N ALA A 270 9.01 24.65 14.12
CA ALA A 270 7.85 24.96 14.97
C ALA A 270 7.85 26.42 15.43
N GLU A 271 9.00 26.96 15.82
CA GLU A 271 9.12 28.32 16.36
C GLU A 271 9.34 29.39 15.27
N GLY A 272 9.51 29.00 14.00
CA GLY A 272 9.82 29.93 12.91
C GLY A 272 11.24 30.52 12.96
N LYS A 273 12.19 29.77 13.53
CA LYS A 273 13.61 30.15 13.58
C LYS A 273 14.38 29.69 12.33
N ARG A 274 13.94 28.59 11.71
CA ARG A 274 14.49 28.08 10.45
C ARG A 274 13.70 28.59 9.25
N GLU A 275 14.46 28.91 8.20
CA GLU A 275 13.91 29.22 6.89
C GLU A 275 13.49 27.95 6.15
N TRP A 276 12.34 28.00 5.49
CA TRP A 276 11.83 26.91 4.66
C TRP A 276 11.19 27.46 3.39
N THR A 277 11.15 26.62 2.36
CA THR A 277 10.55 26.94 1.07
C THR A 277 9.22 26.24 0.95
N ASN A 278 8.15 26.99 0.71
CA ASN A 278 6.85 26.40 0.43
C ASN A 278 6.94 25.60 -0.88
N PRO A 279 6.70 24.29 -0.87
CA PRO A 279 6.95 23.46 -2.04
C PRO A 279 5.88 23.65 -3.13
N THR A 280 4.76 24.33 -2.83
CA THR A 280 3.73 24.68 -3.83
C THR A 280 3.98 26.05 -4.45
N THR A 281 4.32 27.06 -3.65
CA THR A 281 4.49 28.44 -4.14
C THR A 281 5.94 28.80 -4.46
N HIS A 282 6.89 27.96 -4.04
CA HIS A 282 8.33 28.20 -4.08
C HIS A 282 8.78 29.47 -3.35
N VAL A 283 7.93 30.01 -2.46
CA VAL A 283 8.26 31.16 -1.64
C VAL A 283 8.95 30.70 -0.36
N THR A 284 10.12 31.29 -0.11
CA THR A 284 10.87 31.08 1.12
C THR A 284 10.34 31.95 2.26
N THR A 285 10.23 31.38 3.46
CA THR A 285 9.71 32.07 4.65
C THR A 285 10.25 31.48 5.96
N LYS A 286 10.02 32.18 7.07
CA LYS A 286 10.34 31.74 8.45
C LYS A 286 9.10 31.64 9.33
N LYS A 287 7.90 31.62 8.74
CA LYS A 287 6.68 31.41 9.52
C LYS A 287 6.74 30.04 10.21
N PRO A 288 6.12 29.85 11.39
CA PRO A 288 5.95 28.54 12.00
C PRO A 288 5.43 27.51 10.98
N TYR A 289 6.24 26.50 10.67
CA TYR A 289 6.04 25.61 9.52
C TYR A 289 4.81 24.70 9.71
N TYR A 290 4.68 24.10 10.89
CA TYR A 290 3.65 23.10 11.16
C TYR A 290 2.23 23.68 11.31
N ASN A 291 2.10 25.00 11.49
CA ASN A 291 0.81 25.63 11.73
C ASN A 291 -0.05 25.60 10.48
N GLY A 292 -1.22 24.98 10.59
CA GLY A 292 -2.18 24.81 9.49
C GLY A 292 -1.97 23.54 8.66
N LEU A 293 -0.89 22.78 8.89
CA LEU A 293 -0.68 21.49 8.24
C LEU A 293 -1.65 20.44 8.79
N HIS A 294 -1.83 19.36 8.03
CA HIS A 294 -2.79 18.31 8.34
C HIS A 294 -2.12 17.00 8.75
N ILE A 295 -2.81 16.23 9.58
CA ILE A 295 -2.62 14.78 9.69
C ILE A 295 -3.41 14.16 8.54
N ASN A 296 -2.73 13.88 7.43
CA ASN A 296 -3.35 13.41 6.20
C ASN A 296 -3.25 11.89 6.01
N ARG A 297 -2.62 11.16 6.94
CA ARG A 297 -2.56 9.70 6.89
C ARG A 297 -2.77 9.11 8.29
N VAL A 298 -3.77 8.25 8.43
CA VAL A 298 -4.14 7.59 9.69
C VAL A 298 -4.32 6.10 9.44
N ILE A 299 -3.60 5.27 10.18
CA ILE A 299 -3.64 3.81 10.05
C ILE A 299 -3.81 3.22 11.46
N PRO A 300 -4.99 2.64 11.78
CA PRO A 300 -5.23 1.96 13.05
C PRO A 300 -4.15 0.93 13.35
N ASP A 301 -3.75 0.83 14.62
CA ASP A 301 -2.76 -0.13 15.11
C ASP A 301 -1.36 0.05 14.49
N PHE A 302 -1.10 1.23 13.91
CA PHE A 302 0.19 1.58 13.35
C PHE A 302 0.60 3.01 13.71
N MET A 303 0.02 4.04 13.08
CA MET A 303 0.44 5.42 13.28
C MET A 303 -0.57 6.47 12.78
N VAL A 304 -0.35 7.71 13.22
CA VAL A 304 -0.90 8.94 12.63
C VAL A 304 0.25 9.80 12.10
N GLN A 305 0.17 10.24 10.86
CA GLN A 305 1.24 10.98 10.19
C GLN A 305 0.76 12.35 9.74
N GLN A 306 1.49 13.36 10.18
CA GLN A 306 1.43 14.70 9.65
C GLN A 306 2.18 14.72 8.32
N GLN A 307 1.48 15.12 7.28
CA GLN A 307 2.02 15.34 5.96
C GLN A 307 1.03 16.27 5.25
N ASP A 308 1.44 17.33 4.57
CA ASP A 308 0.46 18.17 3.90
C ASP A 308 1.00 18.88 2.67
N TYR A 309 0.75 18.32 1.48
CA TYR A 309 0.37 19.07 0.28
C TYR A 309 -0.47 18.17 -0.64
N PRO A 310 -1.52 18.69 -1.31
CA PRO A 310 -2.44 17.90 -2.16
C PRO A 310 -1.76 17.28 -3.40
N ASN A 311 -0.53 17.68 -3.73
CA ASN A 311 0.16 17.31 -4.95
C ASN A 311 1.39 16.39 -4.70
N GLY A 312 1.56 15.88 -3.47
CA GLY A 312 2.71 15.03 -3.13
C GLY A 312 4.04 15.80 -3.10
N ALA A 313 4.03 17.08 -2.76
CA ALA A 313 5.25 17.83 -2.51
C ALA A 313 5.63 17.65 -1.03
N GLU A 314 6.81 17.07 -0.77
CA GLU A 314 7.02 16.24 0.44
C GLU A 314 7.75 16.90 1.61
N ASP A 315 8.22 18.14 1.51
CA ASP A 315 9.07 18.71 2.56
C ASP A 315 9.09 20.24 2.63
N ALA A 316 9.81 20.78 3.61
CA ALA A 316 10.08 22.20 3.78
C ALA A 316 11.19 22.73 2.82
N GLY A 317 11.47 21.99 1.74
CA GLY A 317 12.49 22.29 0.74
C GLY A 317 13.89 21.76 1.06
N PHE A 318 14.04 20.86 2.03
CA PHE A 318 15.32 20.25 2.40
C PHE A 318 15.14 18.90 3.11
N SER A 319 16.21 18.09 3.11
CA SER A 319 16.33 16.83 3.87
C SER A 319 17.63 16.78 4.66
N TYR A 320 17.71 15.89 5.65
CA TYR A 320 18.88 15.68 6.48
C TYR A 320 19.02 14.21 6.91
N SER A 321 20.21 13.81 7.35
CA SER A 321 20.48 12.40 7.69
C SER A 321 19.59 11.87 8.80
N ILE A 322 19.27 10.58 8.74
CA ILE A 322 18.65 9.87 9.87
C ILE A 322 19.63 9.79 11.05
N GLU A 323 19.08 9.88 12.25
CA GLU A 323 19.74 9.63 13.52
C GLU A 323 19.09 8.40 14.17
N THR A 324 19.89 7.45 14.62
CA THR A 324 19.45 6.28 15.38
C THR A 324 20.27 6.16 16.65
N ALA A 325 19.66 5.65 17.71
CA ALA A 325 20.35 5.43 18.97
C ALA A 325 20.15 3.98 19.43
N PRO A 326 21.18 3.36 20.02
CA PRO A 326 21.07 2.00 20.53
C PRO A 326 19.98 1.95 21.62
N ASN A 327 19.09 0.96 21.53
CA ASN A 327 17.99 0.69 22.48
C ASN A 327 16.90 1.78 22.54
N LEU A 328 16.89 2.73 21.60
CA LEU A 328 15.73 3.57 21.32
C LEU A 328 15.03 3.03 20.08
N THR A 329 14.01 2.21 20.31
CA THR A 329 13.27 1.47 19.29
C THR A 329 11.78 1.78 19.34
N PHE A 330 11.06 1.37 18.31
CA PHE A 330 9.61 1.52 18.20
C PHE A 330 8.85 0.49 19.05
N ASP A 331 9.38 0.09 20.21
CA ASP A 331 8.86 -0.97 21.08
C ASP A 331 7.52 -0.69 21.78
N ARG A 332 6.98 0.52 21.65
CA ARG A 332 5.78 0.98 22.36
C ARG A 332 5.04 2.08 21.57
N PRO A 333 3.75 2.31 21.86
CA PRO A 333 3.01 3.43 21.27
C PRO A 333 3.53 4.79 21.77
N GLY A 334 3.20 5.84 21.02
CA GLY A 334 3.56 7.22 21.34
C GLY A 334 4.99 7.59 20.98
N ARG A 335 5.68 6.81 20.13
CA ARG A 335 6.97 7.23 19.57
C ARG A 335 6.72 8.31 18.54
N LEU A 336 7.24 9.51 18.80
CA LEU A 336 7.27 10.60 17.83
C LEU A 336 8.54 10.46 16.98
N ALA A 337 8.36 10.32 15.66
CA ALA A 337 9.43 10.04 14.72
C ALA A 337 9.29 10.85 13.42
N MET A 338 10.43 11.09 12.77
CA MET A 338 10.48 11.77 11.46
C MET A 338 10.09 10.79 10.37
N ALA A 339 9.30 11.24 9.39
CA ALA A 339 9.14 10.51 8.14
C ALA A 339 10.39 10.69 7.26
N ASN A 340 10.48 9.95 6.15
CA ASN A 340 11.67 9.93 5.31
C ASN A 340 11.35 10.14 3.83
N SER A 341 12.30 10.75 3.12
CA SER A 341 12.30 10.90 1.65
C SER A 341 13.22 9.88 0.96
N GLY A 342 13.57 8.81 1.70
CA GLY A 342 14.47 7.74 1.28
C GLY A 342 15.14 7.06 2.48
N PRO A 343 15.80 5.90 2.30
CA PRO A 343 16.26 5.05 3.41
C PRO A 343 17.25 5.71 4.40
N THR A 344 17.87 6.83 4.04
CA THR A 344 18.92 7.48 4.82
C THR A 344 18.63 8.96 5.13
N LYS A 345 17.45 9.47 4.75
CA LYS A 345 17.14 10.90 4.83
C LYS A 345 15.78 11.17 5.46
N ASN A 346 15.78 11.90 6.55
CA ASN A 346 14.58 12.52 7.11
C ASN A 346 14.03 13.58 6.15
N ASP A 347 12.71 13.63 6.05
CA ASP A 347 11.98 14.80 5.56
C ASP A 347 11.60 15.71 6.74
N THR A 348 10.64 16.61 6.55
CA THR A 348 10.12 17.49 7.61
C THR A 348 8.78 17.07 8.18
N SER A 349 8.20 16.00 7.66
CA SER A 349 6.97 15.37 8.13
C SER A 349 7.27 14.50 9.35
N TRP A 350 6.27 14.30 10.21
CA TRP A 350 6.41 13.47 11.40
C TRP A 350 5.22 12.55 11.58
N PHE A 351 5.43 11.47 12.32
CA PHE A 351 4.37 10.55 12.72
C PHE A 351 4.48 10.19 14.19
N ILE A 352 3.35 9.78 14.77
CA ILE A 352 3.27 9.23 16.12
C ILE A 352 2.68 7.83 16.03
N THR A 353 3.36 6.86 16.63
CA THR A 353 2.89 5.46 16.62
C THR A 353 1.65 5.25 17.51
N ASP A 354 0.67 4.52 16.99
CA ASP A 354 -0.51 4.04 17.73
C ASP A 354 -0.23 2.70 18.43
N ALA A 355 0.74 1.94 17.94
CA ALA A 355 1.16 0.65 18.48
C ALA A 355 2.69 0.50 18.41
N PRO A 356 3.29 -0.55 19.00
CA PRO A 356 4.68 -0.91 18.72
C PRO A 356 4.89 -1.15 17.22
N SER A 357 5.93 -0.53 16.64
CA SER A 357 6.30 -0.67 15.23
C SER A 357 7.79 -0.99 14.99
N PRO A 358 8.42 -1.99 15.65
CA PRO A 358 9.82 -2.39 15.39
C PRO A 358 10.26 -2.57 13.91
N ASN A 359 9.37 -2.73 12.93
CA ASN A 359 9.73 -2.71 11.50
C ASN A 359 10.34 -1.38 11.05
N LEU A 360 10.09 -0.31 11.81
CA LEU A 360 10.63 1.04 11.62
C LEU A 360 11.99 1.24 12.31
N ASN A 361 12.44 0.29 13.15
CA ASN A 361 13.73 0.36 13.82
C ASN A 361 14.86 0.52 12.79
N ASP A 362 15.85 1.34 13.14
CA ASP A 362 17.01 1.67 12.32
C ASP A 362 16.72 2.35 10.96
N LYS A 363 15.44 2.57 10.62
CA LYS A 363 14.99 3.19 9.35
C LYS A 363 14.43 4.60 9.54
N PHE A 364 13.98 4.92 10.75
CA PHE A 364 13.36 6.21 11.07
C PHE A 364 13.95 6.77 12.36
N THR A 365 14.09 8.10 12.41
CA THR A 365 14.59 8.80 13.59
C THR A 365 13.47 8.97 14.62
N ILE A 366 13.57 8.24 15.73
CA ILE A 366 12.77 8.51 16.93
C ILE A 366 13.35 9.74 17.61
N PHE A 367 12.54 10.80 17.73
CA PHE A 367 12.96 12.06 18.33
C PHE A 367 12.08 12.51 19.50
N GLY A 368 11.03 11.77 19.85
CA GLY A 368 10.29 12.00 21.08
C GLY A 368 9.47 10.80 21.58
N GLN A 369 9.02 10.90 22.83
CA GLN A 369 8.03 10.01 23.44
C GLN A 369 6.86 10.84 23.96
N CYS A 370 5.66 10.46 23.53
CA CYS A 370 4.42 11.09 23.92
C CYS A 370 3.86 10.53 25.23
N ASP A 371 3.12 11.36 25.96
CA ASP A 371 2.47 10.97 27.21
C ASP A 371 1.25 10.05 26.99
N GLU A 372 0.73 9.48 28.08
CA GLU A 372 -0.38 8.51 27.99
C GLU A 372 -1.66 9.14 27.43
N ALA A 373 -1.92 10.42 27.73
CA ALA A 373 -3.07 11.14 27.19
C ALA A 373 -2.98 11.29 25.67
N THR A 374 -1.78 11.59 25.18
CA THR A 374 -1.47 11.67 23.76
C THR A 374 -1.59 10.31 23.09
N VAL A 375 -1.11 9.24 23.72
CA VAL A 375 -1.27 7.88 23.18
C VAL A 375 -2.75 7.54 22.98
N LYS A 376 -3.62 7.87 23.95
CA LYS A 376 -5.07 7.68 23.80
C LYS A 376 -5.65 8.55 22.67
N ALA A 377 -5.23 9.82 22.57
CA ALA A 377 -5.68 10.69 21.48
C ALA A 377 -5.25 10.18 20.10
N VAL A 378 -4.01 9.68 19.97
CA VAL A 378 -3.49 9.06 18.74
C VAL A 378 -4.32 7.83 18.37
N HIS A 379 -4.69 7.00 19.36
CA HIS A 379 -5.57 5.85 19.17
C HIS A 379 -6.93 6.26 18.59
N ASP A 380 -7.56 7.29 19.12
CA ASP A 380 -8.84 7.77 18.60
C ASP A 380 -8.70 8.38 17.19
N ILE A 381 -7.65 9.16 16.95
CA ILE A 381 -7.36 9.79 15.65
C ILE A 381 -7.09 8.72 14.58
N ALA A 382 -6.36 7.65 14.91
CA ALA A 382 -6.02 6.59 13.97
C ALA A 382 -7.27 5.89 13.39
N ARG A 383 -8.38 5.88 14.13
CA ARG A 383 -9.63 5.17 13.82
C ARG A 383 -10.74 6.06 13.26
N VAL A 384 -10.48 7.33 12.97
CA VAL A 384 -11.49 8.19 12.33
C VAL A 384 -11.84 7.69 10.92
N PRO A 385 -13.05 8.00 10.39
CA PRO A 385 -13.39 7.67 9.02
C PRO A 385 -12.36 8.23 8.03
N ARG A 386 -11.84 7.37 7.15
CA ARG A 386 -10.81 7.70 6.16
C ARG A 386 -11.17 7.20 4.76
N ASN A 387 -10.55 7.77 3.73
CA ASN A 387 -10.70 7.34 2.34
C ASN A 387 -9.74 6.18 1.98
N ALA A 388 -9.76 5.72 0.73
CA ALA A 388 -8.93 4.61 0.26
C ALA A 388 -7.41 4.84 0.33
N HIS A 389 -6.97 6.09 0.51
CA HIS A 389 -5.57 6.47 0.66
C HIS A 389 -5.17 6.70 2.14
N ASN A 390 -5.96 6.18 3.07
CA ASN A 390 -5.79 6.37 4.52
C ASN A 390 -5.90 7.82 4.99
N ARG A 391 -6.51 8.72 4.19
CA ARG A 391 -6.70 10.13 4.57
C ARG A 391 -7.99 10.33 5.36
N PRO A 392 -7.98 10.99 6.53
CA PRO A 392 -9.20 11.34 7.25
C PRO A 392 -10.22 12.07 6.37
N ILE A 393 -11.49 11.65 6.42
CA ILE A 393 -12.60 12.32 5.72
C ILE A 393 -12.82 13.71 6.32
N THR A 394 -12.80 13.79 7.65
CA THR A 394 -12.74 15.06 8.38
C THR A 394 -11.27 15.39 8.65
N PRO A 395 -10.71 16.44 8.03
CA PRO A 395 -9.29 16.74 8.18
C PRO A 395 -8.92 17.08 9.62
N VAL A 396 -7.87 16.46 10.15
CA VAL A 396 -7.28 16.83 11.43
C VAL A 396 -6.16 17.82 11.17
N LYS A 397 -6.29 19.05 11.69
CA LYS A 397 -5.35 20.15 11.46
C LYS A 397 -4.49 20.40 12.69
N VAL A 398 -3.20 20.62 12.48
CA VAL A 398 -2.29 21.20 13.46
C VAL A 398 -2.57 22.69 13.52
N LYS A 399 -2.98 23.19 14.68
CA LYS A 399 -3.23 24.63 14.91
C LYS A 399 -1.91 25.32 15.24
N THR A 400 -1.20 24.79 16.22
CA THR A 400 0.07 25.35 16.72
C THR A 400 0.97 24.26 17.28
N VAL A 401 2.28 24.46 17.18
CA VAL A 401 3.29 23.66 17.92
C VAL A 401 4.04 24.60 18.87
N THR A 402 4.10 24.24 20.15
CA THR A 402 4.83 24.99 21.19
C THR A 402 5.91 24.11 21.81
N ILE A 403 7.08 24.70 22.09
CA ILE A 403 8.24 24.02 22.68
C ILE A 403 8.50 24.62 24.07
N GLN A 404 8.60 23.78 25.11
CA GLN A 404 8.77 24.17 26.52
C GLN A 404 9.98 23.53 27.18
#